data_AF-A0A2X3EKM4-F1
#
_entry.id   AF-A0A2X3EKM4-F1
#
_cell.length_a   1.000
_cell.length_b   1.000
_cell.length_c   1.000
_cell.angle_alpha   90.00
_cell.angle_beta   90.00
_cell.angle_gamma   90.00
#
_symmetry.space_group_name_H-M   'P 1'
#
loop_
_entity.id
_entity.type
_entity.pdbx_description
1 polymer ?
#
loop_
_entity_poly.entity_id
_entity_poly.type
_entity_poly.pdbx_seq_one_letter_code
_entity_poly.pdbx_strand_id
1 'polypeptide(L)' 'MNIKAASLTPEQALAELEARYEASVTALRKAIGDYIDHNTLPDTEARAEGLFVYPQLSVSWDGARS' A
#
# COMPACT_ATOMS: atom_id res chain seq x y z
N MET A 1 -16.60 -12.55 14.20
CA MET A 1 -17.25 -11.67 13.21
C MET A 1 -16.55 -11.92 11.89
N ASN A 2 -17.15 -12.67 10.95
CA ASN A 2 -16.49 -13.10 9.73
C ASN A 2 -16.61 -11.98 8.69
N ILE A 3 -15.68 -11.04 8.69
CA ILE A 3 -15.61 -10.00 7.65
C ILE A 3 -15.22 -10.73 6.37
N LYS A 4 -16.21 -11.09 5.52
CA LYS A 4 -15.90 -11.43 4.13
C LYS A 4 -15.32 -10.17 3.51
N ALA A 5 -13.98 -10.09 3.43
CA ALA A 5 -13.32 -9.08 2.63
C ALA A 5 -13.94 -9.14 1.22
N ALA A 6 -14.32 -7.99 0.67
CA ALA A 6 -14.83 -7.93 -0.69
C ALA A 6 -13.85 -8.66 -1.61
N SER A 7 -14.32 -9.69 -2.30
CA SER A 7 -13.48 -10.49 -3.19
C SER A 7 -13.15 -9.64 -4.40
N LEU A 8 -11.91 -9.14 -4.47
CA LEU A 8 -11.39 -8.49 -5.66
C LEU A 8 -11.23 -9.53 -6.77
N THR A 9 -11.54 -9.14 -8.01
CA THR A 9 -11.06 -9.92 -9.16
C THR A 9 -9.53 -9.79 -9.26
N PRO A 10 -8.84 -10.70 -9.97
CA PRO A 10 -7.40 -10.58 -10.19
C PRO A 10 -6.99 -9.21 -10.77
N GLU A 11 -7.76 -8.67 -11.72
CA GLU A 11 -7.49 -7.38 -12.35
C GLU A 11 -7.62 -6.22 -11.36
N GLN A 12 -8.65 -6.25 -10.50
CA GLN A 12 -8.85 -5.25 -9.47
C GLN A 12 -7.74 -5.31 -8.41
N ALA A 13 -7.33 -6.52 -8.02
CA ALA A 13 -6.22 -6.70 -7.09
C ALA A 13 -4.91 -6.15 -7.67
N LEU A 14 -4.61 -6.44 -8.94
CA LEU A 14 -3.42 -5.91 -9.60
C LEU A 14 -3.44 -4.38 -9.72
N ALA A 15 -4.56 -3.79 -10.13
CA ALA A 15 -4.70 -2.35 -10.22
C ALA A 15 -4.48 -1.65 -8.87
N GLU A 16 -5.03 -2.23 -7.79
CA GLU A 16 -4.85 -1.69 -6.44
C GLU A 16 -3.40 -1.83 -5.94
N LEU A 17 -2.73 -2.95 -6.25
CA LEU A 17 -1.31 -3.14 -5.93
C LEU A 17 -0.43 -2.10 -6.65
N GLU A 18 -0.66 -1.89 -7.94
CA GLU A 18 0.09 -0.92 -8.73
C GLU A 18 -0.12 0.51 -8.21
N ALA A 19 -1.37 0.91 -7.96
CA ALA A 19 -1.69 2.22 -7.43
C ALA A 19 -1.02 2.49 -6.07
N ARG A 20 -1.06 1.52 -5.14
CA ARG A 20 -0.42 1.65 -3.83
C ARG A 20 1.10 1.67 -3.91
N TYR A 21 1.67 0.85 -4.78
CA TYR A 21 3.11 0.83 -4.99
C TYR A 21 3.62 2.18 -5.52
N GLU A 22 2.99 2.70 -6.57
CA GLU A 22 3.38 3.98 -7.16
C GLU A 22 3.20 5.14 -6.16
N ALA A 23 2.14 5.10 -5.35
CA ALA A 23 1.94 6.08 -4.29
C ALA A 23 3.07 6.07 -3.25
N SER A 24 3.44 4.89 -2.74
CA SER A 24 4.52 4.76 -1.75
C SER A 24 5.88 5.19 -2.30
N VAL A 25 6.19 4.82 -3.55
CA VAL A 25 7.45 5.21 -4.20
C VAL A 25 7.50 6.72 -4.47
N THR A 26 6.40 7.29 -4.95
CA THR A 26 6.29 8.74 -5.20
C THR A 26 6.45 9.52 -3.91
N ALA A 27 5.77 9.10 -2.84
CA ALA A 27 5.89 9.72 -1.52
C ALA A 27 7.34 9.66 -1.00
N LEU A 28 8.01 8.52 -1.14
CA LEU A 28 9.40 8.37 -0.70
C LEU A 28 10.35 9.28 -1.51
N ARG A 29 10.22 9.31 -2.83
CA ARG A 29 11.03 10.19 -3.70
C ARG A 29 10.83 11.65 -3.34
N LYS A 30 9.59 12.06 -3.09
CA LYS A 30 9.26 13.43 -2.65
C LYS A 30 9.92 13.74 -1.31
N ALA A 31 9.78 12.88 -0.31
CA ALA A 31 10.35 13.10 1.02
C ALA A 31 11.88 13.21 0.98
N ILE A 32 12.55 12.44 0.12
CA ILE A 32 13.99 12.55 -0.10
C ILE A 32 14.34 13.91 -0.73
N GLY A 33 13.57 14.37 -1.73
CA GLY A 33 13.74 15.69 -2.34
C GLY A 33 13.55 16.82 -1.33
N ASP A 34 12.47 16.79 -0.55
CA ASP A 34 12.18 17.78 0.49
C ASP A 34 13.29 17.84 1.56
N TYR A 35 13.89 16.70 1.89
CA TYR A 35 15.03 16.64 2.81
C TYR A 35 16.29 17.27 2.20
N ILE A 36 16.61 16.95 0.94
CA ILE A 36 17.79 17.49 0.25
C ILE A 36 17.68 19.02 0.10
N ASP A 37 16.53 19.51 -0.34
CA ASP A 37 16.35 20.91 -0.70
C ASP A 37 16.08 21.80 0.52
N HIS A 38 15.37 21.29 1.52
CA HIS A 38 14.82 22.09 2.62
C HIS A 38 15.13 21.54 4.01
N ASN A 39 15.91 20.45 4.13
CA ASN A 39 16.17 19.75 5.39
C ASN A 39 14.89 19.38 6.15
N THR A 40 13.79 19.13 5.42
CA THR A 40 12.49 18.74 5.98
C THR A 40 12.44 17.23 6.15
N LEU A 41 12.08 16.77 7.34
CA LEU A 41 11.89 15.36 7.62
C LEU A 41 10.43 14.95 7.37
N PRO A 42 10.18 13.72 6.88
CA PRO A 42 8.83 13.21 6.70
C PRO A 42 8.12 13.05 8.05
N ASP A 43 6.80 13.23 8.04
CA ASP A 43 5.96 13.06 9.22
C ASP A 43 6.05 11.62 9.77
N THR A 44 6.13 11.49 11.10
CA THR A 44 6.36 10.20 11.74
C THR A 44 5.08 9.36 11.80
N GLU A 45 3.92 10.00 11.95
CA GLU A 45 2.63 9.32 12.01
C GLU A 45 2.26 8.75 10.63
N ALA A 46 2.37 9.55 9.57
CA ALA A 46 2.15 9.10 8.20
C ALA A 46 3.06 7.92 7.82
N ARG A 47 4.32 7.92 8.30
CA ARG A 47 5.24 6.77 8.11
C ARG A 47 4.75 5.52 8.82
N ALA A 48 4.25 5.65 10.05
CA ALA A 48 3.68 4.52 10.79
C ALA A 48 2.41 3.97 10.13
N GLU A 49 1.64 4.83 9.45
CA GLU A 49 0.45 4.46 8.66
C GLU A 49 0.78 3.84 7.29
N GLY A 50 2.06 3.74 6.93
CA GLY A 50 2.50 3.02 5.75
C GLY A 50 2.85 3.88 4.54
N LEU A 51 3.10 5.18 4.70
CA LEU A 51 3.43 6.14 3.63
C LEU A 51 4.51 5.65 2.63
N PHE A 52 5.47 4.85 3.09
CA PHE A 52 6.58 4.32 2.26
C PHE A 52 6.57 2.79 2.13
N VAL A 53 5.48 2.13 2.52
CA VAL A 53 5.43 0.67 2.66
C VAL A 53 4.94 0.03 1.37
N TYR A 54 5.44 -1.17 1.09
CA TYR A 54 4.96 -1.99 -0.03
C TYR A 54 3.52 -2.44 0.19
N PRO A 55 2.71 -2.53 -0.87
CA PRO A 55 1.37 -3.10 -0.76
C PRO A 55 1.44 -4.60 -0.48
N GLN A 56 0.45 -5.10 0.26
CA GLN A 56 0.31 -6.52 0.58
C GLN A 56 -0.83 -7.14 -0.22
N LEU A 57 -0.57 -8.26 -0.91
CA LEU A 57 -1.59 -9.13 -1.46
C LEU A 57 -1.83 -10.32 -0.52
N SER A 58 -3.08 -10.66 -0.26
CA SER A 58 -3.44 -11.84 0.52
C SER A 58 -4.62 -12.54 -0.12
N VAL A 59 -4.48 -13.85 -0.33
CA VAL A 59 -5.50 -14.71 -0.92
C VAL A 59 -5.96 -15.70 0.15
N SER A 60 -7.27 -15.91 0.24
CA SER A 60 -7.87 -16.85 1.18
C SER A 60 -8.84 -17.76 0.44
N TRP A 61 -8.87 -19.04 0.82
CA TRP A 61 -9.76 -20.04 0.27
C TRP A 61 -10.53 -20.71 1.41
N ASP A 62 -11.83 -20.87 1.23
CA ASP A 62 -12.75 -21.36 2.28
C ASP A 62 -12.80 -22.89 2.41
N GLY A 63 -12.12 -23.63 1.54
CA GLY A 63 -12.02 -25.07 1.63
C GLY A 63 -13.21 -25.85 1.08
N ALA A 64 -14.23 -25.19 0.54
CA ALA A 64 -15.44 -25.88 0.08
C ALA A 64 -15.13 -26.73 -1.17
N ARG A 65 -15.27 -28.06 -1.05
CA ARG A 65 -15.30 -28.98 -2.19
C ARG A 65 -16.64 -28.82 -2.92
N SER A 66 -16.57 -28.52 -4.21
CA SER A 66 -17.69 -28.58 -5.16
C SER A 66 -18.27 -29.98 -5.25
#